data_AF-A0A0A9CPH9-F1
#
_entry.id   AF-A0A0A9CPH9-F1
#
_cell.length_a   1.000
_cell.length_b   1.000
_cell.length_c   1.000
_cell.angle_alpha   90.00
_cell.angle_beta   90.00
_cell.angle_gamma   90.00
#
_symmetry.space_group_name_H-M   'P 1'
#
loop_
_entity.id
_entity.type
_entity.pdbx_description
1 polymer ?
#
loop_
_entity_poly.entity_id
_entity_poly.type
_entity_poly.pdbx_seq_one_letter_code
_entity_poly.pdbx_strand_id
1 'polypeptide(L)'
;MEAEAAAKRARESGDAAEVAAEGAPAAVGAGEQAGISAVIPGWFSEISPMWPGEAHSLKVEKVLFQGKSDYQNVMVFQSSTYGKVLVLDGVIQVTERDECAYQEMITHLPLCSIKDPRKVLLIGGGDGGVLREVSRHASVEQIDICEIDKMVVDVSKQFFPHLAVGFEDPRVSLHIGDGSSMLYSVYSKHVLVCCMLWI
;
A
#
# COMPACT_ATOMS: atom_id res chain seq x y z
N MET A 1 12.04 -34.26 19.35
CA MET A 1 13.50 -34.16 19.11
C MET A 1 13.67 -34.52 17.65
N GLU A 2 13.85 -33.64 16.69
CA GLU A 2 14.19 -32.20 16.58
C GLU A 2 13.44 -31.70 15.31
N ALA A 3 12.73 -30.56 15.33
CA ALA A 3 13.22 -29.23 14.95
C ALA A 3 14.00 -29.21 13.63
N GLU A 4 13.39 -28.68 12.56
CA GLU A 4 14.15 -28.11 11.44
C GLU A 4 13.55 -26.78 11.02
N ALA A 5 14.42 -25.77 11.05
CA ALA A 5 14.14 -24.35 10.93
C ALA A 5 14.17 -23.92 9.46
N ALA A 6 13.21 -23.08 9.06
CA ALA A 6 13.22 -22.44 7.75
C ALA A 6 14.28 -21.32 7.70
N ALA A 7 15.26 -21.50 6.84
CA ALA A 7 16.44 -20.67 6.69
C ALA A 7 16.15 -19.27 6.11
N LYS A 8 16.69 -18.26 6.78
CA LYS A 8 16.81 -16.86 6.34
C LYS A 8 17.92 -16.78 5.27
N ARG A 9 17.58 -16.43 4.02
CA ARG A 9 18.59 -16.23 2.97
C ARG A 9 19.22 -14.83 3.09
N ALA A 10 20.49 -14.81 3.48
CA ALA A 10 21.37 -13.65 3.36
C ALA A 10 21.81 -13.49 1.89
N ARG A 11 21.94 -12.24 1.43
CA ARG A 11 22.50 -11.90 0.10
C ARG A 11 23.99 -11.64 0.28
N GLU A 12 24.80 -12.43 -0.41
CA GLU A 12 26.26 -12.43 -0.31
C GLU A 12 26.88 -11.18 -0.95
N SER A 13 27.91 -10.67 -0.26
CA SER A 13 28.87 -9.64 -0.66
C SER A 13 29.89 -10.18 -1.67
N GLY A 14 30.22 -9.39 -2.70
CA GLY A 14 31.38 -9.61 -3.56
C GLY A 14 32.22 -8.33 -3.65
N ASP A 15 33.48 -8.42 -3.22
CA ASP A 15 34.58 -7.47 -3.34
C ASP A 15 35.70 -8.28 -4.05
N ALA A 16 36.64 -7.82 -4.89
CA ALA A 16 37.09 -6.51 -5.35
C ALA A 16 37.83 -6.73 -6.69
N ALA A 17 38.04 -5.68 -7.50
CA ALA A 17 39.15 -5.63 -8.45
C ALA A 17 39.67 -4.19 -8.60
N GLU A 18 40.93 -4.03 -8.20
CA GLU A 18 41.74 -2.82 -8.17
C GLU A 18 42.43 -2.61 -9.52
N VAL A 19 42.32 -1.42 -10.12
CA VAL A 19 43.25 -0.96 -11.18
C VAL A 19 43.51 0.54 -10.98
N ALA A 20 44.78 0.89 -10.79
CA ALA A 20 45.26 2.26 -10.60
C ALA A 20 46.07 2.77 -11.81
N ALA A 21 46.32 4.09 -11.77
CA ALA A 21 47.14 4.97 -12.64
C ALA A 21 46.42 5.52 -13.89
N GLU A 22 46.45 6.82 -14.24
CA GLU A 22 47.16 8.01 -13.76
C GLU A 22 46.56 9.26 -14.48
N GLY A 23 46.66 10.45 -13.86
CA GLY A 23 46.78 11.73 -14.59
C GLY A 23 45.53 12.63 -14.71
N ALA A 24 45.40 13.60 -13.80
CA ALA A 24 44.46 14.73 -13.91
C ALA A 24 44.90 15.73 -15.02
N PRO A 25 43.97 16.59 -15.50
CA PRO A 25 44.15 17.98 -15.11
C PRO A 25 42.84 18.72 -14.76
N ALA A 26 43.06 19.68 -13.84
CA ALA A 26 42.38 20.96 -13.64
C ALA A 26 40.85 20.96 -13.38
N ALA A 27 40.54 21.28 -12.12
CA ALA A 27 39.24 21.76 -11.67
C ALA A 27 38.75 22.93 -12.54
N VAL A 28 37.56 22.77 -13.12
CA VAL A 28 36.81 23.85 -13.74
C VAL A 28 35.51 24.01 -12.97
N GLY A 29 35.47 25.06 -12.14
CA GLY A 29 34.27 25.74 -11.66
C GLY A 29 33.22 24.86 -10.98
N ALA A 30 33.25 24.84 -9.65
CA ALA A 30 32.04 24.66 -8.85
C ALA A 30 31.06 25.78 -9.20
N GLY A 31 30.20 25.53 -10.19
CA GLY A 31 28.98 26.28 -10.36
C GLY A 31 28.04 25.86 -9.25
N GLU A 32 28.04 26.63 -8.16
CA GLU A 32 26.96 26.63 -7.20
C GLU A 32 25.69 27.01 -7.98
N GLN A 33 24.96 26.00 -8.47
CA GLN A 33 23.61 26.24 -8.95
C GLN A 33 22.83 26.72 -7.74
N ALA A 34 22.60 28.02 -7.69
CA ALA A 34 21.72 28.67 -6.75
C ALA A 34 20.33 28.05 -6.94
N GLY A 35 20.10 26.94 -6.24
CA GLY A 35 18.84 26.22 -6.28
C GLY A 35 17.76 27.14 -5.75
N ILE A 36 16.69 27.27 -6.52
CA ILE A 36 15.45 27.89 -6.07
C ILE A 36 14.93 27.01 -4.95
N SER A 37 15.26 27.30 -3.70
CA SER A 37 14.77 26.56 -2.53
C SER A 37 13.99 27.48 -1.63
N ALA A 38 12.68 27.49 -1.84
CA ALA A 38 11.71 28.03 -0.91
C ALA A 38 10.71 26.91 -0.60
N VAL A 39 11.03 26.05 0.38
CA VAL A 39 10.10 25.03 0.86
C VAL A 39 9.02 25.72 1.69
N ILE A 40 7.79 25.71 1.19
CA ILE A 40 6.63 26.26 1.92
C ILE A 40 6.23 25.24 3.01
N PRO A 41 6.19 25.61 4.29
CA PRO A 41 5.84 24.67 5.36
C PRO A 41 4.40 24.12 5.27
N GLY A 42 4.16 22.96 5.90
CA GLY A 42 2.84 22.36 6.06
C GLY A 42 2.31 21.60 4.85
N TRP A 43 3.19 21.14 3.97
CA TRP A 43 2.86 20.23 2.87
C TRP A 43 3.46 18.86 3.16
N PHE A 44 2.71 17.81 2.87
CA PHE A 44 3.23 16.45 2.75
C PHE A 44 3.58 16.22 1.29
N SER A 45 4.80 15.74 1.02
CA SER A 45 5.26 15.42 -0.33
C SER A 45 5.61 13.93 -0.39
N GLU A 46 4.93 13.21 -1.27
CA GLU A 46 5.18 11.81 -1.56
C GLU A 46 6.43 11.70 -2.45
N ILE A 47 7.51 11.15 -1.90
CA ILE A 47 8.80 11.02 -2.58
C ILE A 47 9.27 9.57 -2.41
N SER A 48 9.56 8.89 -3.53
CA SER A 48 10.05 7.51 -3.53
C SER A 48 11.11 7.30 -4.60
N PRO A 49 12.09 6.42 -4.37
CA PRO A 49 13.00 5.94 -5.41
C PRO A 49 12.29 5.27 -6.60
N MET A 50 11.02 4.84 -6.43
CA MET A 50 10.21 4.25 -7.48
C MET A 50 9.78 5.26 -8.56
N TRP A 51 9.75 6.56 -8.26
CA TRP A 51 9.44 7.65 -9.20
C TRP A 51 10.45 8.81 -9.05
N PRO A 52 11.70 8.62 -9.51
CA PRO A 52 12.75 9.60 -9.31
C PRO A 52 12.47 10.89 -10.11
N GLY A 53 12.60 12.05 -9.45
CA GLY A 53 12.49 13.37 -10.11
C GLY A 53 11.10 13.99 -10.08
N GLU A 54 10.11 13.30 -9.52
CA GLU A 54 8.74 13.80 -9.34
C GLU A 54 8.24 13.58 -7.91
N ALA A 55 7.26 14.39 -7.49
CA ALA A 55 6.62 14.26 -6.18
C ALA A 55 5.22 14.86 -6.21
N HIS A 56 4.24 14.16 -5.66
CA HIS A 56 2.91 14.70 -5.44
C HIS A 56 2.82 15.30 -4.03
N SER A 57 2.34 16.54 -3.90
CA SER A 57 2.27 17.23 -2.61
C SER A 57 0.85 17.61 -2.24
N LEU A 58 0.44 17.29 -1.01
CA LEU A 58 -0.85 17.64 -0.44
C LEU A 58 -0.66 18.54 0.78
N LYS A 59 -1.43 19.64 0.84
CA LYS A 59 -1.42 20.55 1.99
C LYS A 59 -2.04 19.84 3.20
N VAL A 60 -1.30 19.81 4.31
CA VAL A 60 -1.73 19.17 5.56
C VAL A 60 -2.45 20.22 6.42
N GLU A 61 -3.68 19.93 6.82
CA GLU A 61 -4.39 20.70 7.85
C GLU A 61 -4.06 20.19 9.24
N LYS A 62 -4.11 18.87 9.43
CA LYS A 62 -3.90 18.24 10.73
C LYS A 62 -3.45 16.79 10.58
N VAL A 63 -2.40 16.39 11.30
CA VAL A 63 -2.06 14.98 11.48
C VAL A 63 -3.05 14.36 12.48
N LEU A 64 -3.73 13.30 12.06
CA LEU A 64 -4.75 12.59 12.84
C LEU A 64 -4.15 11.39 13.59
N PHE A 65 -3.21 10.70 12.95
CA PHE A 65 -2.50 9.56 13.49
C PHE A 65 -1.12 9.44 12.86
N GLN A 66 -0.13 9.03 13.63
CA GLN A 66 1.17 8.62 13.13
C GLN A 66 1.74 7.54 14.05
N GLY A 67 2.12 6.41 13.47
CA GLY A 67 2.65 5.27 14.21
C GLY A 67 3.54 4.41 13.31
N LYS A 68 4.23 3.45 13.94
CA LYS A 68 5.00 2.43 13.24
C LYS A 68 4.53 1.07 13.74
N SER A 69 4.05 0.24 12.83
CA SER A 69 3.71 -1.16 13.09
C SER A 69 4.96 -2.03 12.98
N ASP A 70 4.80 -3.34 13.14
CA ASP A 70 5.87 -4.31 12.87
C ASP A 70 6.25 -4.38 11.38
N TYR A 71 5.40 -3.83 10.50
CA TYR A 71 5.54 -3.90 9.05
C TYR A 71 5.98 -2.58 8.42
N GLN A 72 5.38 -1.46 8.82
CA GLN A 72 5.52 -0.19 8.11
C GLN A 72 5.20 1.03 8.99
N ASN A 73 5.55 2.22 8.52
CA ASN A 73 5.10 3.48 9.09
C ASN A 73 3.69 3.78 8.58
N VAL A 74 2.76 4.06 9.50
CA VAL A 74 1.36 4.35 9.21
C VAL A 74 1.06 5.79 9.62
N MET A 75 0.54 6.59 8.69
CA MET A 75 0.15 7.97 8.95
C MET A 75 -1.23 8.25 8.36
N VAL A 76 -2.05 8.97 9.13
CA VAL A 76 -3.31 9.54 8.65
C VAL A 76 -3.30 11.03 8.92
N PHE A 77 -3.63 11.82 7.90
CA PHE A 77 -3.79 13.26 8.07
C PHE A 77 -5.02 13.77 7.33
N GLN A 78 -5.56 14.88 7.82
CA GLN A 78 -6.56 15.68 7.13
C GLN A 78 -5.82 16.60 6.15
N SER A 79 -6.10 16.45 4.86
CA SER A 79 -5.63 17.37 3.82
C SER A 79 -6.61 18.53 3.62
N SER A 80 -6.12 19.62 3.03
CA SER A 80 -6.96 20.80 2.78
C SER A 80 -8.01 20.62 1.67
N THR A 81 -7.78 19.70 0.74
CA THR A 81 -8.60 19.60 -0.48
C THR A 81 -8.93 18.18 -0.93
N TYR A 82 -8.38 17.14 -0.29
CA TYR A 82 -8.58 15.73 -0.64
C TYR A 82 -9.24 14.91 0.49
N GLY A 83 -9.70 15.57 1.55
CA GLY A 83 -10.22 14.88 2.74
C GLY A 83 -9.11 14.22 3.55
N LYS A 84 -9.42 13.13 4.23
CA LYS A 84 -8.43 12.31 4.94
C LYS A 84 -7.57 11.53 3.95
N VAL A 85 -6.31 11.35 4.33
CA VAL A 85 -5.29 10.67 3.53
C VAL A 85 -4.62 9.61 4.39
N LEU A 86 -4.56 8.38 3.90
CA LEU A 86 -3.77 7.30 4.48
C LEU A 86 -2.44 7.19 3.74
N VAL A 87 -1.36 7.16 4.50
CA VAL A 87 0.00 7.03 3.99
C VAL A 87 0.69 5.87 4.69
N LEU A 88 1.32 5.01 3.90
CA LEU A 88 2.13 3.88 4.36
C LEU A 88 3.56 4.05 3.82
N ASP A 89 4.55 4.04 4.71
CA ASP A 89 5.97 4.24 4.37
C ASP A 89 6.27 5.44 3.46
N GLY A 90 5.49 6.52 3.62
CA GLY A 90 5.63 7.76 2.85
C GLY A 90 4.92 7.75 1.49
N VAL A 91 4.21 6.67 1.15
CA VAL A 91 3.42 6.52 -0.07
C VAL A 91 1.93 6.67 0.25
N ILE A 92 1.23 7.52 -0.49
CA ILE A 92 -0.22 7.74 -0.38
C ILE A 92 -0.93 6.48 -0.87
N GLN A 93 -1.75 5.90 -0.01
CA GLN A 93 -2.53 4.71 -0.34
C GLN A 93 -3.94 5.07 -0.79
N VAL A 94 -4.57 6.02 -0.10
CA VAL A 94 -5.93 6.45 -0.39
C VAL A 94 -6.17 7.88 0.06
N THR A 95 -6.97 8.62 -0.71
CA THR A 95 -7.61 9.87 -0.28
C THR A 95 -9.12 9.75 -0.38
N GLU A 96 -9.87 10.35 0.54
CA GLU A 96 -11.35 10.27 0.51
C GLU A 96 -11.95 10.87 -0.78
N ARG A 97 -11.24 11.80 -1.43
CA ARG A 97 -11.75 12.51 -2.60
C ARG A 97 -11.76 11.69 -3.88
N ASP A 98 -10.78 10.81 -4.07
CA ASP A 98 -10.56 10.10 -5.33
C ASP A 98 -10.45 8.58 -5.19
N GLU A 99 -10.62 8.04 -3.98
CA GLU A 99 -10.66 6.59 -3.71
C GLU A 99 -11.54 5.80 -4.68
N CYS A 100 -12.68 6.37 -5.07
CA CYS A 100 -13.68 5.67 -5.86
C CYS A 100 -13.12 5.22 -7.20
N ALA A 101 -12.26 6.03 -7.83
CA ALA A 101 -11.67 5.70 -9.11
C ALA A 101 -10.83 4.42 -9.04
N TYR A 102 -10.04 4.26 -7.98
CA TYR A 102 -9.24 3.05 -7.81
C TYR A 102 -10.10 1.87 -7.33
N GLN A 103 -10.91 2.08 -6.28
CA GLN A 103 -11.67 1.01 -5.63
C GLN A 103 -12.72 0.40 -6.57
N GLU A 104 -13.45 1.23 -7.31
CA GLU A 104 -14.43 0.76 -8.30
C GLU A 104 -13.74 -0.01 -9.42
N MET A 105 -12.62 0.52 -9.94
CA MET A 105 -11.95 -0.09 -11.09
C MET A 105 -11.31 -1.44 -10.76
N ILE A 106 -10.57 -1.54 -9.64
CA ILE A 106 -9.94 -2.80 -9.25
C ILE A 106 -10.97 -3.88 -8.89
N THR A 107 -12.17 -3.48 -8.49
CA THR A 107 -13.26 -4.38 -8.10
C THR A 107 -14.12 -4.79 -9.29
N HIS A 108 -14.68 -3.82 -10.00
CA HIS A 108 -15.71 -4.07 -11.00
C HIS A 108 -15.12 -4.58 -12.31
N LEU A 109 -13.89 -4.21 -12.69
CA LEU A 109 -13.27 -4.78 -13.88
C LEU A 109 -13.23 -6.32 -13.84
N PRO A 110 -12.67 -6.97 -12.80
CA PRO A 110 -12.64 -8.43 -12.76
C PRO A 110 -14.02 -9.04 -12.49
N LEU A 111 -14.83 -8.48 -11.56
CA LEU A 111 -16.13 -9.07 -11.20
C LEU A 111 -17.17 -9.00 -12.33
N CYS A 112 -17.16 -7.95 -13.14
CA CYS A 112 -18.03 -7.83 -14.31
C CYS A 112 -17.53 -8.65 -15.51
N SER A 113 -16.29 -9.15 -15.48
CA SER A 113 -15.69 -9.92 -16.57
C SER A 113 -15.88 -11.44 -16.44
N ILE A 114 -16.42 -11.91 -15.32
CA ILE A 114 -16.72 -13.31 -15.07
C ILE A 114 -18.21 -13.52 -14.78
N LYS A 115 -18.73 -14.67 -15.19
CA LYS A 115 -20.12 -15.01 -14.94
C LYS A 115 -20.29 -15.51 -13.52
N ASP A 116 -21.19 -14.89 -12.77
CA ASP A 116 -21.64 -15.33 -11.44
C ASP A 116 -20.49 -15.53 -10.43
N PRO A 117 -19.71 -14.48 -10.12
CA PRO A 117 -18.66 -14.57 -9.10
C PRO A 117 -19.27 -14.85 -7.73
N ARG A 118 -18.92 -16.00 -7.14
CA ARG A 118 -19.42 -16.42 -5.82
C ARG A 118 -18.42 -16.31 -4.68
N LYS A 119 -17.13 -16.50 -4.96
CA LYS A 119 -16.05 -16.47 -3.96
C LYS A 119 -14.96 -15.52 -4.39
N VAL A 120 -14.64 -14.57 -3.53
CA VAL A 120 -13.63 -13.53 -3.77
C VAL A 120 -12.58 -13.62 -2.67
N LEU A 121 -11.31 -13.60 -3.07
CA LEU A 121 -10.17 -13.40 -2.18
C LEU A 121 -9.57 -12.04 -2.47
N LEU A 122 -9.45 -11.24 -1.41
CA LEU A 122 -8.73 -9.97 -1.40
C LEU A 122 -7.41 -10.16 -0.65
N ILE A 123 -6.30 -9.78 -1.27
CA ILE A 123 -5.00 -9.71 -0.60
C ILE A 123 -4.62 -8.24 -0.47
N GLY A 124 -4.40 -7.78 0.76
CA GLY A 124 -4.33 -6.35 1.12
C GLY A 124 -5.72 -5.75 1.30
N GLY A 125 -5.85 -4.44 1.07
CA GLY A 125 -7.13 -3.73 1.18
C GLY A 125 -7.54 -3.41 2.62
N GLY A 126 -6.56 -3.18 3.50
CA GLY A 126 -6.79 -2.83 4.91
C GLY A 126 -7.67 -1.60 5.16
N ASP A 127 -7.91 -0.74 4.16
CA ASP A 127 -8.85 0.38 4.25
C ASP A 127 -10.33 -0.04 4.19
N GLY A 128 -10.62 -1.21 3.60
CA GLY A 128 -11.96 -1.78 3.48
C GLY A 128 -12.80 -1.27 2.31
N GLY A 129 -12.31 -0.30 1.54
CA GLY A 129 -13.08 0.30 0.45
C GLY A 129 -13.34 -0.67 -0.71
N VAL A 130 -12.38 -1.52 -1.05
CA VAL A 130 -12.64 -2.59 -2.04
C VAL A 130 -13.65 -3.63 -1.53
N LEU A 131 -13.68 -3.92 -0.23
CA LEU A 131 -14.74 -4.78 0.33
C LEU A 131 -16.13 -4.17 0.16
N ARG A 132 -16.26 -2.84 0.34
CA ARG A 132 -17.51 -2.11 0.10
C ARG A 132 -17.96 -2.29 -1.36
N GLU A 133 -17.05 -2.19 -2.32
CA GLU A 133 -17.38 -2.35 -3.74
C GLU A 133 -17.71 -3.81 -4.11
N VAL A 134 -16.98 -4.79 -3.57
CA VAL A 134 -17.27 -6.23 -3.79
C VAL A 134 -18.66 -6.56 -3.27
N SER A 135 -19.04 -5.97 -2.13
CA SER A 135 -20.33 -6.18 -1.48
C SER A 135 -21.53 -5.76 -2.33
N ARG A 136 -21.34 -4.92 -3.36
CA ARG A 136 -22.41 -4.55 -4.30
C ARG A 136 -22.83 -5.68 -5.23
N HIS A 137 -22.01 -6.73 -5.37
CA HIS A 137 -22.31 -7.86 -6.23
C HIS A 137 -23.13 -8.91 -5.47
N ALA A 138 -24.40 -9.05 -5.83
CA ALA A 138 -25.33 -9.97 -5.15
C ALA A 138 -24.99 -11.46 -5.36
N SER A 139 -24.25 -11.81 -6.42
CA SER A 139 -23.78 -13.18 -6.66
C SER A 139 -22.68 -13.61 -5.69
N VAL A 140 -21.97 -12.67 -5.07
CA VAL A 140 -20.88 -12.97 -4.16
C VAL A 140 -21.45 -13.52 -2.85
N GLU A 141 -21.03 -14.72 -2.48
CA GLU A 141 -21.47 -15.47 -1.31
C GLU A 141 -20.42 -15.44 -0.18
N GLN A 142 -19.13 -15.32 -0.53
CA GLN A 142 -18.02 -15.32 0.42
C GLN A 142 -16.91 -14.35 -0.04
N ILE A 143 -16.44 -13.52 0.89
CA ILE A 143 -15.33 -12.59 0.68
C ILE A 143 -14.28 -12.87 1.76
N ASP A 144 -13.16 -13.47 1.37
CA ASP A 144 -12.01 -13.62 2.25
C ASP A 144 -11.06 -12.43 2.02
N ILE A 145 -10.64 -11.75 3.08
CA ILE A 145 -9.61 -10.70 3.00
C ILE A 145 -8.41 -11.08 3.87
N CYS A 146 -7.21 -10.97 3.30
CA CYS A 146 -5.96 -11.19 4.00
C CYS A 146 -5.16 -9.90 4.04
N GLU A 147 -5.07 -9.30 5.23
CA GLU A 147 -4.26 -8.10 5.47
C GLU A 147 -3.14 -8.46 6.45
N ILE A 148 -1.91 -8.11 6.10
CA ILE A 148 -0.75 -8.46 6.91
C ILE A 148 -0.66 -7.56 8.14
N ASP A 149 -1.05 -6.30 8.02
CA ASP A 149 -0.88 -5.30 9.06
C ASP A 149 -2.20 -4.92 9.72
N LYS A 150 -2.42 -5.47 10.92
CA LYS A 150 -3.60 -5.15 11.75
C LYS A 150 -3.72 -3.66 12.06
N MET A 151 -2.60 -2.93 12.19
CA MET A 151 -2.65 -1.49 12.49
C MET A 151 -3.35 -0.73 11.36
N VAL A 152 -3.13 -1.12 10.10
CA VAL A 152 -3.79 -0.49 8.94
C VAL A 152 -5.30 -0.69 9.02
N VAL A 153 -5.78 -1.89 9.36
CA VAL A 153 -7.21 -2.17 9.53
C VAL A 153 -7.82 -1.33 10.65
N ASP A 154 -7.18 -1.31 11.82
CA ASP A 154 -7.69 -0.59 12.99
C ASP A 154 -7.75 0.93 12.76
N VAL A 155 -6.68 1.49 12.21
CA VAL A 155 -6.58 2.91 11.84
C VAL A 155 -7.61 3.25 10.77
N SER A 156 -7.82 2.37 9.79
CA SER A 156 -8.81 2.59 8.74
C SER A 156 -10.24 2.58 9.28
N LYS A 157 -10.58 1.63 10.16
CA LYS A 157 -11.87 1.61 10.86
C LYS A 157 -12.11 2.88 11.67
N GLN A 158 -11.07 3.41 12.30
CA GLN A 158 -11.18 4.62 13.11
C GLN A 158 -11.36 5.90 12.28
N PHE A 159 -10.58 6.06 11.21
CA PHE A 159 -10.51 7.34 10.49
C PHE A 159 -11.27 7.37 9.16
N PHE A 160 -11.55 6.22 8.55
CA PHE A 160 -12.22 6.08 7.26
C PHE A 160 -13.47 5.19 7.36
N PRO A 161 -14.46 5.53 8.20
CA PRO A 161 -15.62 4.66 8.45
C PRO A 161 -16.45 4.36 7.19
N HIS A 162 -16.44 5.25 6.19
CA HIS A 162 -17.15 5.04 4.92
C HIS A 162 -16.45 4.06 3.97
N LEU A 163 -15.14 3.83 4.14
CA LEU A 163 -14.40 2.76 3.46
C LEU A 163 -14.54 1.47 4.27
N ALA A 164 -14.24 1.57 5.57
CA ALA A 164 -14.20 0.44 6.48
C ALA A 164 -15.56 -0.22 6.73
N VAL A 165 -16.67 0.41 6.31
CA VAL A 165 -18.01 -0.22 6.29
C VAL A 165 -18.01 -1.55 5.52
N GLY A 166 -17.09 -1.73 4.57
CA GLY A 166 -16.92 -3.00 3.86
C GLY A 166 -16.58 -4.18 4.78
N PHE A 167 -15.94 -3.95 5.93
CA PHE A 167 -15.67 -5.00 6.92
C PHE A 167 -16.91 -5.49 7.67
N GLU A 168 -18.03 -4.77 7.60
CA GLU A 168 -19.26 -5.09 8.31
C GLU A 168 -20.21 -5.98 7.47
N ASP A 169 -19.89 -6.26 6.20
CA ASP A 169 -20.67 -7.19 5.38
C ASP A 169 -20.55 -8.63 5.95
N PRO A 170 -21.67 -9.34 6.20
CA PRO A 170 -21.65 -10.64 6.85
C PRO A 170 -20.98 -11.74 6.01
N ARG A 171 -20.70 -11.49 4.73
CA ARG A 171 -19.96 -12.41 3.85
C ARG A 171 -18.44 -12.26 4.00
N VAL A 172 -17.96 -11.24 4.72
CA VAL A 172 -16.54 -10.93 4.89
C VAL A 172 -15.93 -11.74 6.03
N SER A 173 -14.81 -12.40 5.74
CA SER A 173 -13.92 -13.02 6.72
C SER A 173 -12.54 -12.37 6.65
N LEU A 174 -12.18 -11.64 7.71
CA LEU A 174 -10.87 -11.00 7.84
C LEU A 174 -9.85 -11.98 8.44
N HIS A 175 -8.75 -12.17 7.73
CA HIS A 175 -7.59 -12.96 8.13
C HIS A 175 -6.39 -12.03 8.27
N ILE A 176 -5.82 -11.92 9.48
CA ILE A 176 -4.58 -11.16 9.69
C ILE A 176 -3.39 -12.09 9.42
N GLY A 177 -2.59 -11.77 8.40
CA GLY A 177 -1.42 -12.56 8.03
C GLY A 177 -0.91 -12.30 6.62
N ASP A 178 0.13 -13.04 6.22
CA ASP A 178 0.73 -12.93 4.90
C ASP A 178 -0.17 -13.54 3.82
N GLY A 179 -0.58 -12.70 2.87
CA GLY A 179 -1.41 -13.10 1.73
C GLY A 179 -0.79 -14.16 0.83
N SER A 180 0.54 -14.23 0.76
CA SER A 180 1.25 -15.27 0.00
C SER A 180 0.96 -16.66 0.59
N SER A 181 0.96 -16.76 1.91
CA SER A 181 0.61 -17.99 2.63
C SER A 181 -0.86 -18.36 2.43
N MET A 182 -1.75 -17.37 2.40
CA MET A 182 -3.18 -17.61 2.15
C MET A 182 -3.44 -18.11 0.73
N LEU A 183 -2.76 -17.58 -0.28
CA LEU A 183 -2.88 -18.02 -1.68
C LEU A 183 -2.63 -19.52 -1.83
N TYR A 184 -1.61 -20.06 -1.18
CA TYR A 184 -1.32 -21.50 -1.20
C TYR A 184 -2.45 -22.35 -0.60
N SER A 185 -3.18 -21.83 0.39
CA SER A 185 -4.31 -22.54 1.03
C SER A 185 -5.56 -22.61 0.14
N VAL A 186 -5.74 -21.64 -0.76
CA VAL A 186 -6.96 -21.49 -1.56
C VAL A 186 -6.81 -21.86 -3.03
N TYR A 187 -5.60 -22.19 -3.50
CA TYR A 187 -5.25 -22.50 -4.90
C TYR A 187 -6.14 -23.57 -5.59
N SER A 188 -6.81 -24.43 -4.81
CA SER A 188 -7.70 -25.48 -5.34
C SER A 188 -9.19 -25.07 -5.40
N LYS A 189 -9.55 -23.90 -4.88
CA LYS A 189 -10.93 -23.39 -4.86
C LYS A 189 -11.06 -22.38 -6.01
N HIS A 190 -12.07 -22.50 -6.86
CA HIS A 190 -12.33 -21.54 -7.95
C HIS A 190 -12.72 -20.17 -7.37
N VAL A 191 -11.71 -19.36 -7.04
CA VAL A 191 -11.83 -18.09 -6.32
C VAL A 191 -11.29 -16.99 -7.22
N LEU A 192 -12.04 -15.89 -7.36
CA LEU A 192 -11.49 -14.69 -7.99
C LEU A 192 -10.53 -14.04 -6.99
N VAL A 193 -9.28 -13.87 -7.38
CA VAL A 193 -8.26 -13.22 -6.56
C VAL A 193 -8.07 -11.78 -7.03
N CYS A 194 -8.24 -10.81 -6.13
CA CYS A 194 -7.83 -9.43 -6.35
C CYS A 194 -6.67 -9.12 -5.38
N CYS A 195 -5.48 -8.91 -5.94
CA CYS A 195 -4.31 -8.49 -5.17
C CYS A 195 -4.16 -6.97 -5.22
N MET A 196 -4.17 -6.35 -4.04
CA MET A 196 -4.01 -4.92 -3.84
C MET A 196 -2.60 -4.57 -3.33
N LEU A 197 -1.59 -5.32 -3.77
CA LEU A 197 -0.22 -5.08 -3.37
C LEU A 197 0.33 -3.86 -4.11
N TRP A 198 0.79 -2.88 -3.33
CA TRP A 198 1.96 -2.10 -3.72
C TRP A 198 3.20 -2.94 -3.41
N ILE A 199 4.15 -2.94 -4.35
CA ILE A 199 5.35 -3.80 -4.44
C ILE A 199 6.18 -3.85 -3.15
#